data_AF-A0A101G4G9-F1
#
_entry.id   AF-A0A101G4G9-F1
#
_cell.length_a   1.000
_cell.length_b   1.000
_cell.length_c   1.000
_cell.angle_alpha   90.00
_cell.angle_beta   90.00
_cell.angle_gamma   90.00
#
_symmetry.space_group_name_H-M   'P 1'
#
loop_
_entity.id
_entity.type
_entity.pdbx_description
1 polymer ?
#
loop_
_entity_poly.entity_id
_entity_poly.type
_entity_poly.pdbx_seq_one_letter_code
_entity_poly.pdbx_strand_id
1 'polypeptide(L)'
;MNSNELRKHFLDFFESKGHKIVSSSSLLPTDPSVLFTTAGMQQFSPYLSGKKDVVADFGSRHLASCQKCFRTDDIEEIGDDTHHTFFEMLGNWSIGQDESGYFKEGAIDYALEFLESIGLDKSRMHITVFSGNDIIPKDEEAINLWKERGITSIKECDSKDNFWGPVAETGPCGPCSEIHYDRGESFGCGRADCGPNCDYCKRYVEIWNLVFMQYFKNEAGEYELLKQTNIDTGIGFERLLSIIQGKNSAYETDLFSDVISKIENKEDEVACRIIADHIRGIVFLIDAGVVPSNTGQGYILRRLIRRTIRYGKILGLKKDFWISLVEITINKYKDVYPEIDRKETYEIIKKEEEKFSLTLDRGLKIIDSIENDISGKEAFDIYQSYGFPLEMIKEELSKKNLSLNEKEFQEELKKHQELSRAGAEKKFGGGSNPYLHTATHLLHSALRKVLGESVQQMGSDINDERLRFDFSFERKLTPEEIKEIEDLINLKIKEGLVLKKETMSLNEALSSGALSFFKERYPEEVSVWTIYNKDNGEIFSKEICGGEHIDNTSLLESFKIIKEESSSRGVRRIKAICQGKYTI
;
A
#
# COMPACT_ATOMS: atom_id res chain seq x y z
N MET A 1 22.58 18.78 12.92
CA MET A 1 21.11 18.87 12.79
C MET A 1 20.53 17.48 12.95
N ASN A 2 19.51 17.31 13.80
CA ASN A 2 18.77 16.04 13.93
C ASN A 2 17.64 15.92 12.87
N SER A 3 16.96 14.79 12.83
CA SER A 3 15.89 14.54 11.85
C SER A 3 14.76 15.59 11.89
N ASN A 4 14.28 15.95 13.07
CA ASN A 4 13.19 16.93 13.22
C ASN A 4 13.62 18.33 12.79
N GLU A 5 14.84 18.74 13.14
CA GLU A 5 15.41 20.02 12.71
C GLU A 5 15.57 20.09 11.19
N LEU A 6 16.06 19.02 10.54
CA LEU A 6 16.26 19.01 9.08
C LEU A 6 14.92 19.06 8.34
N ARG A 7 13.94 18.29 8.80
CA ARG A 7 12.60 18.26 8.22
C ARG A 7 11.93 19.64 8.33
N LYS A 8 12.02 20.27 9.51
CA LYS A 8 11.50 21.63 9.73
C LYS A 8 12.24 22.67 8.89
N HIS A 9 13.58 22.61 8.86
CA HIS A 9 14.40 23.57 8.10
C HIS A 9 14.09 23.52 6.60
N PHE A 10 13.88 22.33 6.03
CA PHE A 10 13.42 22.18 4.65
C PHE A 10 12.08 22.86 4.38
N LEU A 11 11.08 22.60 5.23
CA LEU A 11 9.75 23.16 5.05
C LEU A 11 9.76 24.68 5.25
N ASP A 12 10.42 25.19 6.29
CA ASP A 12 10.56 26.63 6.53
C ASP A 12 11.29 27.33 5.38
N PHE A 13 12.35 26.70 4.84
CA PHE A 13 13.11 27.23 3.71
C PHE A 13 12.18 27.43 2.51
N PHE A 14 11.45 26.39 2.09
CA PHE A 14 10.57 26.50 0.92
C PHE A 14 9.33 27.37 1.19
N GLU A 15 8.79 27.39 2.40
CA GLU A 15 7.75 28.35 2.78
C GLU A 15 8.23 29.80 2.62
N SER A 16 9.48 30.10 3.02
CA SER A 16 10.08 31.42 2.85
C SER A 16 10.29 31.82 1.38
N LYS A 17 10.31 30.85 0.46
CA LYS A 17 10.38 31.04 -1.00
C LYS A 17 9.01 31.11 -1.67
N GLY A 18 7.92 31.08 -0.90
CA GLY A 18 6.56 31.18 -1.41
C GLY A 18 5.92 29.83 -1.78
N HIS A 19 6.56 28.71 -1.44
CA HIS A 19 5.95 27.39 -1.61
C HIS A 19 4.86 27.16 -0.57
N LYS A 20 3.72 26.65 -1.03
CA LYS A 20 2.69 26.14 -0.15
C LYS A 20 3.15 24.83 0.46
N ILE A 21 3.23 24.77 1.79
CA ILE A 21 3.52 23.52 2.50
C ILE A 21 2.28 22.63 2.47
N VAL A 22 2.47 21.41 1.98
CA VAL A 22 1.43 20.38 1.84
C VAL A 22 1.78 19.20 2.75
N SER A 23 0.79 18.73 3.52
CA SER A 23 0.95 17.54 4.36
C SER A 23 1.13 16.29 3.50
N SER A 24 1.92 15.34 3.99
CA SER A 24 2.08 14.03 3.35
C SER A 24 0.74 13.36 3.08
N SER A 25 0.57 12.81 1.88
CA SER A 25 -0.53 11.89 1.58
C SER A 25 -0.33 10.52 2.24
N SER A 26 -1.38 9.70 2.22
CA SER A 26 -1.33 8.30 2.67
C SER A 26 -0.29 7.48 1.90
N LEU A 27 0.23 6.42 2.55
CA LEU A 27 0.99 5.37 1.89
C LEU A 27 0.14 4.51 0.94
N LEU A 28 -1.19 4.57 1.09
CA LEU A 28 -2.12 3.89 0.18
C LEU A 28 -2.55 4.89 -0.90
N PRO A 29 -2.03 4.75 -2.14
CA PRO A 29 -2.36 5.65 -3.22
C PRO A 29 -3.81 5.44 -3.67
N THR A 30 -4.43 6.49 -4.21
CA THR A 30 -5.75 6.37 -4.88
C THR A 30 -5.64 5.74 -6.26
N ASP A 31 -4.43 5.67 -6.82
CA ASP A 31 -4.14 5.03 -8.10
C ASP A 31 -4.06 3.50 -7.91
N PRO A 32 -4.93 2.72 -8.58
CA PRO A 32 -4.95 1.27 -8.42
C PRO A 32 -3.77 0.54 -9.11
N SER A 33 -2.97 1.24 -9.93
CA SER A 33 -1.82 0.64 -10.66
C SER A 33 -0.59 0.44 -9.78
N VAL A 34 -0.51 1.11 -8.63
CA VAL A 34 0.62 1.06 -7.70
C VAL A 34 0.17 0.56 -6.33
N LEU A 35 1.00 -0.26 -5.69
CA LEU A 35 0.65 -0.86 -4.40
C LEU A 35 0.80 0.12 -3.24
N PHE A 36 1.80 1.00 -3.30
CA PHE A 36 2.09 2.01 -2.29
C PHE A 36 2.52 3.31 -2.94
N THR A 37 2.45 4.40 -2.18
CA THR A 37 3.10 5.65 -2.51
C THR A 37 4.62 5.46 -2.41
N THR A 38 5.33 5.44 -3.53
CA THR A 38 6.79 5.21 -3.68
C THR A 38 7.59 6.49 -3.92
N ALA A 39 6.92 7.61 -4.22
CA ALA A 39 7.55 8.90 -4.52
C ALA A 39 6.72 10.10 -4.05
N GLY A 40 7.41 11.20 -3.74
CA GLY A 40 6.82 12.48 -3.32
C GLY A 40 5.82 13.05 -4.31
N MET A 41 6.08 12.91 -5.60
CA MET A 41 5.28 13.50 -6.65
C MET A 41 3.91 12.84 -6.83
N GLN A 42 3.69 11.60 -6.34
CA GLN A 42 2.46 10.84 -6.56
C GLN A 42 1.21 11.53 -6.01
N GLN A 43 1.33 12.26 -4.90
CA GLN A 43 0.23 13.08 -4.38
C GLN A 43 -0.13 14.26 -5.32
N PHE A 44 0.76 14.62 -6.24
CA PHE A 44 0.60 15.71 -7.20
C PHE A 44 0.39 15.26 -8.66
N SER A 45 0.37 13.95 -8.95
CA SER A 45 0.18 13.43 -10.33
C SER A 45 -0.97 14.07 -11.11
N PRO A 46 -2.17 14.30 -10.52
CA PRO A 46 -3.27 14.93 -11.25
C PRO A 46 -2.98 16.37 -11.68
N TYR A 47 -2.16 17.10 -10.94
CA TYR A 47 -1.79 18.49 -11.24
C TYR A 47 -0.63 18.54 -12.23
N LEU A 48 0.38 17.67 -12.06
CA LEU A 48 1.50 17.54 -13.00
C LEU A 48 1.03 17.16 -14.41
N SER A 49 -0.03 16.34 -14.50
CA SER A 49 -0.67 15.95 -15.77
C SER A 49 -1.69 16.96 -16.31
N GLY A 50 -1.96 18.06 -15.59
CA GLY A 50 -2.94 19.07 -15.97
C GLY A 50 -4.41 18.64 -15.86
N LYS A 51 -4.70 17.51 -15.21
CA LYS A 51 -6.08 17.03 -14.95
C LYS A 51 -6.78 17.85 -13.85
N LYS A 52 -6.01 18.48 -12.96
CA LYS A 52 -6.49 19.38 -11.90
C LYS A 52 -5.73 20.69 -11.92
N ASP A 53 -6.38 21.74 -11.41
CA ASP A 53 -5.80 23.07 -11.26
C ASP A 53 -5.16 23.22 -9.88
N VAL A 54 -3.83 23.36 -9.86
CA VAL A 54 -3.04 23.48 -8.63
C VAL A 54 -3.34 24.78 -7.88
N VAL A 55 -3.63 25.87 -8.59
CA VAL A 55 -3.89 27.17 -7.99
C VAL A 55 -5.29 27.17 -7.37
N ALA A 56 -6.26 26.54 -8.01
CA ALA A 56 -7.60 26.39 -7.45
C ALA A 56 -7.59 25.61 -6.12
N ASP A 57 -6.80 24.53 -6.04
CA ASP A 57 -6.81 23.64 -4.87
C ASP A 57 -5.84 24.07 -3.76
N PHE A 58 -4.70 24.69 -4.10
CA PHE A 58 -3.65 25.04 -3.12
C PHE A 58 -3.37 26.54 -3.00
N GLY A 59 -3.89 27.37 -3.90
CA GLY A 59 -3.60 28.81 -3.94
C GLY A 59 -2.18 29.16 -4.38
N SER A 60 -1.38 28.17 -4.82
CA SER A 60 0.00 28.35 -5.28
C SER A 60 0.36 27.29 -6.31
N ARG A 61 1.24 27.64 -7.26
CA ARG A 61 1.89 26.69 -8.18
C ARG A 61 3.10 25.99 -7.58
N HIS A 62 3.61 26.54 -6.47
CA HIS A 62 4.79 26.05 -5.78
C HIS A 62 4.38 25.27 -4.56
N LEU A 63 4.78 24.02 -4.48
CA LEU A 63 4.41 23.13 -3.40
C LEU A 63 5.67 22.57 -2.76
N ALA A 64 5.67 22.33 -1.45
CA ALA A 64 6.72 21.57 -0.79
C ALA A 64 6.13 20.63 0.26
N SER A 65 6.73 19.46 0.44
CA SER A 65 6.25 18.45 1.38
C SER A 65 7.37 17.50 1.82
N CYS A 66 7.13 16.81 2.93
CA CYS A 66 7.89 15.63 3.35
C CYS A 66 6.96 14.40 3.22
N GLN A 67 7.00 13.74 2.07
CA GLN A 67 6.08 12.64 1.76
C GLN A 67 6.56 11.33 2.37
N LYS A 68 5.65 10.65 3.08
CA LYS A 68 5.80 9.25 3.49
C LYS A 68 5.84 8.36 2.23
N CYS A 69 6.91 7.59 2.06
CA CYS A 69 7.08 6.67 0.94
C CYS A 69 7.31 5.25 1.44
N PHE A 70 6.88 4.26 0.65
CA PHE A 70 7.12 2.86 0.92
C PHE A 70 7.51 2.14 -0.38
N ARG A 71 8.65 1.45 -0.40
CA ARG A 71 9.14 0.66 -1.54
C ARG A 71 9.24 -0.82 -1.19
N THR A 72 8.77 -1.65 -2.10
CA THR A 72 8.82 -3.11 -1.98
C THR A 72 9.99 -3.73 -2.72
N ASP A 73 10.50 -3.04 -3.73
CA ASP A 73 11.54 -3.56 -4.63
C ASP A 73 12.88 -3.67 -3.89
N ASP A 74 13.11 -2.76 -2.94
CA ASP A 74 14.35 -2.67 -2.17
C ASP A 74 14.34 -3.54 -0.89
N ILE A 75 13.34 -4.43 -0.69
CA ILE A 75 13.19 -5.17 0.58
C ILE A 75 14.37 -6.13 0.82
N GLU A 76 14.99 -6.67 -0.22
CA GLU A 76 16.11 -7.61 -0.09
C GLU A 76 17.42 -6.90 0.30
N GLU A 77 17.55 -5.63 -0.06
CA GLU A 77 18.70 -4.75 0.18
C GLU A 77 18.68 -4.14 1.60
N ILE A 78 17.57 -4.27 2.31
CA ILE A 78 17.40 -3.75 3.67
C ILE A 78 18.46 -4.34 4.61
N GLY A 79 19.08 -3.46 5.38
CA GLY A 79 20.22 -3.78 6.25
C GLY A 79 21.56 -3.33 5.68
N ASP A 80 21.61 -2.89 4.42
CA ASP A 80 22.76 -2.18 3.88
C ASP A 80 22.90 -0.75 4.46
N ASP A 81 23.67 0.14 3.82
CA ASP A 81 23.88 1.49 4.35
C ASP A 81 22.80 2.51 3.97
N THR A 82 21.94 2.22 2.97
CA THR A 82 21.16 3.24 2.25
C THR A 82 19.72 2.87 1.89
N HIS A 83 19.32 1.60 1.92
CA HIS A 83 17.99 1.15 1.54
C HIS A 83 17.07 1.02 2.73
N HIS A 84 15.80 1.38 2.52
CA HIS A 84 14.75 1.39 3.54
C HIS A 84 13.42 0.97 2.92
N THR A 85 12.59 0.27 3.70
CA THR A 85 11.23 -0.08 3.24
C THR A 85 10.33 1.14 3.25
N PHE A 86 10.19 1.76 4.42
CA PHE A 86 9.60 3.07 4.61
C PHE A 86 10.70 4.13 4.61
N PHE A 87 10.48 5.25 3.94
CA PHE A 87 11.38 6.40 3.99
C PHE A 87 10.60 7.68 3.73
N GLU A 88 11.22 8.83 3.98
CA GLU A 88 10.61 10.12 3.68
C GLU A 88 11.29 10.75 2.46
N MET A 89 10.48 11.24 1.54
CA MET A 89 10.96 11.99 0.38
C MET A 89 10.60 13.46 0.56
N LEU A 90 11.62 14.28 0.79
CA LEU A 90 11.46 15.74 0.80
C LEU A 90 11.41 16.18 -0.67
N GLY A 91 10.45 17.02 -1.02
CA GLY A 91 10.32 17.48 -2.39
C GLY A 91 9.74 18.88 -2.46
N ASN A 92 10.08 19.56 -3.55
CA ASN A 92 9.48 20.82 -3.94
C ASN A 92 9.07 20.75 -5.41
N TRP A 93 7.91 21.32 -5.73
CA TRP A 93 7.31 21.28 -7.05
C TRP A 93 7.05 22.69 -7.55
N SER A 94 7.18 22.87 -8.87
CA SER A 94 6.71 24.07 -9.59
C SER A 94 5.87 23.59 -10.76
N ILE A 95 4.55 23.80 -10.67
CA ILE A 95 3.60 23.28 -11.66
C ILE A 95 3.23 24.41 -12.63
N GLY A 96 4.01 24.51 -13.71
CA GLY A 96 3.89 25.50 -14.79
C GLY A 96 4.84 26.69 -14.74
N GLN A 97 5.07 27.30 -15.92
CA GLN A 97 5.98 28.43 -16.17
C GLN A 97 5.25 29.73 -16.60
N ASP A 98 4.15 30.11 -15.95
CA ASP A 98 3.63 31.48 -16.14
C ASP A 98 4.45 32.49 -15.32
N GLU A 99 3.98 33.75 -15.17
CA GLU A 99 4.71 34.84 -14.49
C GLU A 99 5.16 34.52 -13.05
N SER A 100 4.59 33.47 -12.43
CA SER A 100 4.95 33.03 -11.08
C SER A 100 5.78 31.74 -11.03
N GLY A 101 5.83 30.96 -12.11
CA GLY A 101 6.49 29.66 -12.16
C GLY A 101 8.03 29.71 -12.27
N TYR A 102 8.71 28.67 -11.81
CA TYR A 102 10.13 28.45 -12.14
C TYR A 102 10.37 27.08 -12.77
N PHE A 103 11.50 26.94 -13.46
CA PHE A 103 11.96 25.71 -14.10
C PHE A 103 13.41 25.37 -13.72
N LYS A 104 14.25 24.92 -14.66
CA LYS A 104 15.61 24.43 -14.38
C LYS A 104 16.44 25.43 -13.57
N GLU A 105 16.47 26.68 -14.01
CA GLU A 105 17.26 27.72 -13.37
C GLU A 105 16.90 27.88 -11.88
N GLY A 106 15.62 28.16 -11.60
CA GLY A 106 15.14 28.32 -10.22
C GLY A 106 15.23 27.03 -9.39
N ALA A 107 15.03 25.85 -10.00
CA ALA A 107 15.17 24.58 -9.31
C ALA A 107 16.62 24.34 -8.86
N ILE A 108 17.58 24.63 -9.74
CA ILE A 108 19.02 24.53 -9.44
C ILE A 108 19.43 25.56 -8.38
N ASP A 109 18.96 26.81 -8.48
CA ASP A 109 19.23 27.86 -7.49
C ASP A 109 18.72 27.49 -6.10
N TYR A 110 17.47 27.04 -5.99
CA TYR A 110 16.91 26.59 -4.72
C TYR A 110 17.63 25.36 -4.17
N ALA A 111 18.06 24.45 -5.04
CA ALA A 111 18.80 23.28 -4.60
C ALA A 111 20.14 23.68 -3.95
N LEU A 112 20.92 24.54 -4.63
CA LEU A 112 22.19 25.02 -4.09
C LEU A 112 21.99 25.84 -2.80
N GLU A 113 21.04 26.78 -2.80
CA GLU A 113 20.78 27.62 -1.63
C GLU A 113 20.36 26.80 -0.41
N PHE A 114 19.47 25.80 -0.59
CA PHE A 114 19.07 24.93 0.51
C PHE A 114 20.24 24.10 1.04
N LEU A 115 21.01 23.45 0.16
CA LEU A 115 22.14 22.61 0.58
C LEU A 115 23.24 23.43 1.29
N GLU A 116 23.52 24.65 0.83
CA GLU A 116 24.42 25.58 1.52
C GLU A 116 23.86 25.99 2.90
N SER A 117 22.54 26.22 3.00
CA SER A 117 21.90 26.62 4.28
C SER A 117 21.99 25.55 5.37
N ILE A 118 22.13 24.27 5.01
CA ILE A 118 22.35 23.15 5.93
C ILE A 118 23.84 22.80 6.09
N GLY A 119 24.74 23.62 5.53
CA GLY A 119 26.18 23.53 5.73
C GLY A 119 26.92 22.59 4.78
N LEU A 120 26.32 22.17 3.67
CA LEU A 120 27.02 21.36 2.67
C LEU A 120 27.87 22.22 1.74
N ASP A 121 29.16 21.88 1.66
CA ASP A 121 30.11 22.54 0.77
C ASP A 121 29.82 22.22 -0.71
N LYS A 122 29.54 23.28 -1.49
CA LYS A 122 29.32 23.20 -2.94
C LYS A 122 30.48 22.57 -3.70
N SER A 123 31.72 22.72 -3.23
CA SER A 123 32.90 22.15 -3.91
C SER A 123 32.93 20.61 -3.92
N ARG A 124 32.12 19.99 -3.05
CA ARG A 124 31.99 18.53 -2.92
C ARG A 124 30.77 17.98 -3.66
N MET A 125 30.06 18.82 -4.41
CA MET A 125 28.89 18.42 -5.20
C MET A 125 29.34 17.97 -6.59
N HIS A 126 28.86 16.80 -6.99
CA HIS A 126 29.04 16.21 -8.30
C HIS A 126 27.67 16.01 -8.92
N ILE A 127 27.48 16.45 -10.16
CA ILE A 127 26.16 16.41 -10.80
C ILE A 127 26.17 15.38 -11.91
N THR A 128 25.15 14.53 -11.97
CA THR A 128 24.84 13.73 -13.16
C THR A 128 23.75 14.42 -13.97
N VAL A 129 23.84 14.37 -15.29
CA VAL A 129 22.91 15.02 -16.23
C VAL A 129 22.62 14.12 -17.42
N PHE A 130 21.45 14.31 -18.03
CA PHE A 130 21.02 13.50 -19.17
C PHE A 130 21.88 13.70 -20.42
N SER A 131 22.51 12.63 -20.91
CA SER A 131 23.38 12.62 -22.10
C SER A 131 22.63 12.67 -23.43
N GLY A 132 21.30 12.55 -23.43
CA GLY A 132 20.50 12.35 -24.63
C GLY A 132 20.36 10.87 -25.02
N ASN A 133 19.43 10.60 -25.93
CA ASN A 133 19.24 9.32 -26.61
C ASN A 133 18.79 9.56 -28.06
N ASP A 134 18.38 8.50 -28.78
CA ASP A 134 17.97 8.57 -30.19
C ASP A 134 16.75 9.48 -30.45
N ILE A 135 15.97 9.81 -29.41
CA ILE A 135 14.71 10.55 -29.50
C ILE A 135 14.82 11.92 -28.83
N ILE A 136 15.41 11.96 -27.64
CA ILE A 136 15.45 13.13 -26.77
C ILE A 136 16.88 13.65 -26.72
N PRO A 137 17.09 14.93 -27.05
CA PRO A 137 18.43 15.51 -27.06
C PRO A 137 19.00 15.57 -25.63
N LYS A 138 20.32 15.70 -25.58
CA LYS A 138 21.07 16.00 -24.38
C LYS A 138 20.58 17.27 -23.69
N ASP A 139 20.59 17.29 -22.36
CA ASP A 139 20.19 18.47 -21.58
C ASP A 139 21.34 19.49 -21.43
N GLU A 140 21.71 20.12 -22.55
CA GLU A 140 22.75 21.16 -22.61
C GLU A 140 22.39 22.39 -21.76
N GLU A 141 21.10 22.68 -21.59
CA GLU A 141 20.62 23.78 -20.75
C GLU A 141 20.99 23.56 -19.29
N ALA A 142 20.68 22.38 -18.73
CA ALA A 142 21.03 22.04 -17.36
C ALA A 142 22.56 22.09 -17.14
N ILE A 143 23.34 21.56 -18.09
CA ILE A 143 24.82 21.58 -18.04
C ILE A 143 25.35 23.00 -17.91
N ASN A 144 24.85 23.92 -18.73
CA ASN A 144 25.30 25.31 -18.71
C ASN A 144 24.89 26.01 -17.41
N LEU A 145 23.64 25.82 -16.96
CA LEU A 145 23.15 26.40 -15.71
C LEU A 145 23.98 25.97 -14.50
N TRP A 146 24.36 24.69 -14.41
CA TRP A 146 25.24 24.18 -13.35
C TRP A 146 26.65 24.79 -13.41
N LYS A 147 27.24 24.90 -14.60
CA LYS A 147 28.57 25.51 -14.80
C LYS A 147 28.59 26.98 -14.40
N GLU A 148 27.57 27.74 -14.78
CA GLU A 148 27.41 29.16 -14.43
C GLU A 148 27.35 29.38 -12.91
N ARG A 149 26.83 28.39 -12.17
CA ARG A 149 26.75 28.40 -10.70
C ARG A 149 28.00 27.85 -10.02
N GLY A 150 29.06 27.59 -10.79
CA GLY A 150 30.37 27.19 -10.30
C GLY A 150 30.53 25.70 -10.02
N ILE A 151 29.60 24.85 -10.50
CA ILE A 151 29.78 23.40 -10.47
C ILE A 151 30.62 22.97 -11.67
N THR A 152 31.80 22.44 -11.39
CA THR A 152 32.71 21.96 -12.44
C THR A 152 32.69 20.45 -12.63
N SER A 153 32.20 19.69 -11.64
CA SER A 153 32.09 18.22 -11.76
C SER A 153 30.71 17.83 -12.26
N ILE A 154 30.61 17.61 -13.56
CA ILE A 154 29.39 17.18 -14.24
C ILE A 154 29.71 15.91 -15.03
N LYS A 155 28.94 14.86 -14.81
CA LYS A 155 29.00 13.59 -15.54
C LYS A 155 27.73 13.42 -16.35
N GLU A 156 27.87 13.13 -17.63
CA GLU A 156 26.74 12.82 -18.50
C GLU A 156 26.39 11.34 -18.36
N CYS A 157 25.13 11.00 -18.08
CA CYS A 157 24.65 9.62 -17.99
C CYS A 157 23.40 9.41 -18.85
N ASP A 158 23.09 8.15 -19.12
CA ASP A 158 22.05 7.74 -20.05
C ASP A 158 20.62 7.87 -19.48
N SER A 159 19.64 7.32 -20.19
CA SER A 159 18.23 7.38 -19.80
C SER A 159 17.90 6.57 -18.54
N LYS A 160 18.75 5.61 -18.15
CA LYS A 160 18.51 4.80 -16.95
C LYS A 160 18.76 5.63 -15.69
N ASP A 161 19.77 6.48 -15.74
CA ASP A 161 20.19 7.30 -14.59
C ASP A 161 19.51 8.68 -14.61
N ASN A 162 19.47 9.37 -15.76
CA ASN A 162 19.10 10.78 -15.82
C ASN A 162 17.84 11.09 -16.66
N PHE A 163 16.93 10.14 -16.83
CA PHE A 163 15.61 10.40 -17.42
C PHE A 163 14.50 9.76 -16.59
N TRP A 164 13.51 10.55 -16.19
CA TRP A 164 12.48 10.10 -15.25
C TRP A 164 11.08 10.11 -15.87
N GLY A 165 10.36 9.01 -15.65
CA GLY A 165 8.93 8.86 -15.90
C GLY A 165 8.53 8.40 -17.30
N PRO A 166 7.22 8.34 -17.58
CA PRO A 166 6.11 8.57 -16.62
C PRO A 166 6.00 7.49 -15.54
N VAL A 167 5.33 7.81 -14.42
CA VAL A 167 5.04 6.85 -13.32
C VAL A 167 4.10 5.74 -13.76
N ALA A 168 3.14 6.07 -14.62
CA ALA A 168 2.26 5.12 -15.29
C ALA A 168 2.77 4.85 -16.71
N GLU A 169 2.02 4.10 -17.52
CA GLU A 169 2.38 3.86 -18.92
C GLU A 169 2.46 5.15 -19.75
N THR A 170 1.68 6.17 -19.36
CA THR A 170 1.62 7.49 -20.00
C THR A 170 1.71 8.61 -18.98
N GLY A 171 2.17 9.80 -19.41
CA GLY A 171 2.18 10.98 -18.56
C GLY A 171 3.38 11.90 -18.74
N PRO A 172 3.46 12.96 -17.92
CA PRO A 172 4.61 13.86 -17.83
C PRO A 172 5.90 13.12 -17.46
N CYS A 173 6.99 13.47 -18.13
CA CYS A 173 8.32 12.92 -17.94
C CYS A 173 9.40 13.92 -18.40
N GLY A 174 10.66 13.65 -18.10
CA GLY A 174 11.74 14.51 -18.56
C GLY A 174 13.13 14.11 -18.11
N PRO A 175 14.16 14.79 -18.65
CA PRO A 175 15.53 14.66 -18.16
C PRO A 175 15.62 15.15 -16.71
N CYS A 176 16.62 14.68 -15.98
CA CYS A 176 16.88 15.16 -14.64
C CYS A 176 18.36 15.42 -14.38
N SER A 177 18.62 16.21 -13.34
CA SER A 177 19.95 16.33 -12.72
C SER A 177 19.93 15.67 -11.35
N GLU A 178 20.93 14.85 -11.04
CA GLU A 178 21.08 14.30 -9.69
C GLU A 178 22.31 14.88 -9.01
N ILE A 179 22.11 15.40 -7.80
CA ILE A 179 23.15 15.96 -6.96
C ILE A 179 23.73 14.83 -6.11
N HIS A 180 25.00 14.53 -6.33
CA HIS A 180 25.78 13.59 -5.55
C HIS A 180 26.76 14.34 -4.64
N TYR A 181 26.79 13.98 -3.36
CA TYR A 181 27.72 14.56 -2.40
C TYR A 181 28.91 13.64 -2.15
N ASP A 182 30.12 14.14 -2.39
CA ASP A 182 31.37 13.42 -2.11
C ASP A 182 31.65 13.43 -0.61
N ARG A 183 31.54 12.27 0.05
CA ARG A 183 31.79 12.08 1.49
C ARG A 183 33.28 12.00 1.85
N GLY A 184 34.16 11.96 0.86
CA GLY A 184 35.62 11.98 1.00
C GLY A 184 36.28 10.64 0.69
N GLU A 185 37.60 10.66 0.50
CA GLU A 185 38.38 9.49 0.04
C GLU A 185 38.29 8.28 0.96
N SER A 186 38.07 8.46 2.26
CA SER A 186 37.88 7.37 3.22
C SER A 186 36.68 6.47 2.91
N PHE A 187 35.74 6.96 2.10
CA PHE A 187 34.57 6.21 1.64
C PHE A 187 34.73 5.63 0.23
N GLY A 188 35.87 5.90 -0.43
CA GLY A 188 36.15 5.49 -1.80
C GLY A 188 36.73 4.09 -1.89
N CYS A 189 36.46 3.40 -3.02
CA CYS A 189 37.05 2.11 -3.33
C CYS A 189 38.50 2.19 -3.86
N GLY A 190 39.08 3.39 -3.97
CA GLY A 190 40.42 3.62 -4.51
C GLY A 190 40.58 3.36 -6.02
N ARG A 191 39.49 3.01 -6.71
CA ARG A 191 39.51 2.80 -8.16
C ARG A 191 39.58 4.13 -8.91
N ALA A 192 40.24 4.12 -10.06
CA ALA A 192 40.39 5.31 -10.91
C ALA A 192 39.04 5.82 -11.48
N ASP A 193 38.06 4.93 -11.64
CA ASP A 193 36.71 5.21 -12.12
C ASP A 193 35.70 5.53 -10.99
N CYS A 194 36.18 5.71 -9.76
CA CYS A 194 35.32 6.05 -8.62
C CYS A 194 34.69 7.45 -8.80
N GLY A 195 33.36 7.50 -8.93
CA GLY A 195 32.59 8.72 -9.17
C GLY A 195 31.10 8.54 -8.80
N PRO A 196 30.24 9.50 -9.16
CA PRO A 196 28.79 9.32 -9.12
C PRO A 196 28.34 8.02 -9.81
N ASN A 197 27.35 7.34 -9.23
CA ASN A 197 26.87 6.02 -9.63
C ASN A 197 27.96 4.92 -9.60
N CYS A 198 28.88 4.96 -8.62
CA CYS A 198 29.86 3.89 -8.43
C CYS A 198 29.22 2.64 -7.82
N ASP A 199 29.31 1.50 -8.51
CA ASP A 199 28.77 0.22 -8.03
C ASP A 199 29.51 -0.37 -6.82
N TYR A 200 30.72 0.11 -6.53
CA TYR A 200 31.65 -0.54 -5.58
C TYR A 200 31.78 0.15 -4.23
N CYS A 201 31.33 1.40 -4.11
CA CYS A 201 31.45 2.16 -2.86
C CYS A 201 30.37 3.22 -2.72
N LYS A 202 30.29 3.81 -1.52
CA LYS A 202 29.29 4.83 -1.17
C LYS A 202 29.93 6.19 -0.88
N ARG A 203 31.03 6.51 -1.58
CA ARG A 203 31.70 7.82 -1.50
C ARG A 203 30.79 8.94 -2.01
N TYR A 204 30.19 8.74 -3.18
CA TYR A 204 29.28 9.68 -3.80
C TYR A 204 27.85 9.22 -3.53
N VAL A 205 27.14 9.94 -2.68
CA VAL A 205 25.74 9.61 -2.33
C VAL A 205 24.83 10.60 -3.02
N GLU A 206 23.89 10.08 -3.81
CA GLU A 206 22.79 10.86 -4.39
C GLU A 206 21.91 11.42 -3.26
N ILE A 207 21.81 12.74 -3.18
CA ILE A 207 21.08 13.46 -2.13
C ILE A 207 19.84 14.20 -2.66
N TRP A 208 19.78 14.48 -3.96
CA TRP A 208 18.66 15.21 -4.55
C TRP A 208 18.55 14.95 -6.05
N ASN A 209 17.38 14.52 -6.51
CA ASN A 209 17.03 14.42 -7.91
C ASN A 209 16.12 15.60 -8.32
N LEU A 210 16.47 16.30 -9.40
CA LEU A 210 15.75 17.43 -9.98
C LEU A 210 15.23 17.04 -11.36
N VAL A 211 13.96 16.66 -11.44
CA VAL A 211 13.29 16.23 -12.68
C VAL A 211 12.68 17.43 -13.39
N PHE A 212 13.10 17.61 -14.65
CA PHE A 212 12.66 18.70 -15.51
C PHE A 212 11.58 18.19 -16.47
N MET A 213 10.36 18.03 -15.95
CA MET A 213 9.24 17.49 -16.74
C MET A 213 8.90 18.45 -17.88
N GLN A 214 9.32 18.08 -19.09
CA GLN A 214 9.11 18.87 -20.32
C GLN A 214 8.53 18.04 -21.48
N TYR A 215 8.39 16.73 -21.29
CA TYR A 215 7.79 15.82 -22.25
C TYR A 215 6.55 15.12 -21.67
N PHE A 216 5.64 14.72 -22.55
CA PHE A 216 4.53 13.83 -22.27
C PHE A 216 4.72 12.57 -23.11
N LYS A 217 4.77 11.41 -22.46
CA LYS A 217 4.79 10.13 -23.14
C LYS A 217 3.35 9.66 -23.37
N ASN A 218 2.97 9.47 -24.64
CA ASN A 218 1.64 9.04 -25.03
C ASN A 218 1.51 7.49 -25.03
N GLU A 219 0.30 6.97 -25.27
CA GLU A 219 0.01 5.52 -25.28
C GLU A 219 0.79 4.77 -26.38
N ALA A 220 1.18 5.44 -27.46
CA ALA A 220 2.01 4.87 -28.51
C ALA A 220 3.50 4.81 -28.14
N GLY A 221 3.88 5.36 -26.96
CA GLY A 221 5.26 5.43 -26.50
C GLY A 221 6.06 6.59 -27.10
N GLU A 222 5.41 7.51 -27.82
CA GLU A 222 6.05 8.69 -28.39
C GLU A 222 6.10 9.83 -27.37
N TYR A 223 7.07 10.72 -27.53
CA TYR A 223 7.30 11.86 -26.64
C TYR A 223 6.90 13.16 -27.32
N GLU A 224 5.99 13.89 -26.69
CA GLU A 224 5.53 15.21 -27.13
C GLU A 224 5.97 16.28 -26.13
N LEU A 225 6.23 17.51 -26.57
CA LEU A 225 6.52 18.59 -25.64
C LEU A 225 5.27 18.93 -24.81
N LEU A 226 5.45 19.08 -23.50
CA LEU A 226 4.39 19.57 -22.64
C LEU A 226 4.06 21.02 -22.99
N LYS A 227 2.76 21.35 -23.04
CA LYS A 227 2.30 22.75 -23.10
C LYS A 227 2.76 23.55 -21.89
N GLN A 228 2.93 22.87 -20.76
CA GLN A 228 3.32 23.41 -19.49
C GLN A 228 4.37 22.48 -18.87
N THR A 229 5.59 22.96 -18.73
CA THR A 229 6.67 22.23 -18.05
C THR A 229 6.48 22.30 -16.53
N ASN A 230 7.00 21.29 -15.83
CA ASN A 230 6.92 21.21 -14.37
C ASN A 230 8.27 20.85 -13.77
N ILE A 231 8.48 21.25 -12.52
CA ILE A 231 9.56 20.76 -11.68
C ILE A 231 8.99 19.76 -10.69
N ASP A 232 9.66 18.62 -10.63
CA ASP A 232 9.52 17.61 -9.59
C ASP A 232 10.89 17.38 -8.98
N THR A 233 10.97 17.33 -7.66
CA THR A 233 12.23 17.04 -6.98
C THR A 233 12.03 16.01 -5.86
N GLY A 234 13.09 15.26 -5.60
CA GLY A 234 13.11 14.27 -4.52
C GLY A 234 14.47 14.23 -3.83
N ILE A 235 14.47 14.51 -2.53
CA ILE A 235 15.58 14.27 -1.61
C ILE A 235 15.25 13.00 -0.84
N GLY A 236 16.16 12.03 -0.87
CA GLY A 236 16.13 10.90 0.06
C GLY A 236 16.51 11.36 1.47
N PHE A 237 15.52 11.56 2.35
CA PHE A 237 15.71 12.16 3.66
C PHE A 237 16.80 11.47 4.49
N GLU A 238 16.71 10.14 4.57
CA GLU A 238 17.62 9.28 5.31
C GLU A 238 19.05 9.40 4.82
N ARG A 239 19.24 9.45 3.50
CA ARG A 239 20.56 9.61 2.87
C ARG A 239 21.14 10.98 3.22
N LEU A 240 20.38 12.05 3.04
CA LEU A 240 20.81 13.41 3.38
C LEU A 240 21.15 13.52 4.88
N LEU A 241 20.31 12.97 5.75
CA LEU A 241 20.51 13.01 7.20
C LEU A 241 21.79 12.29 7.62
N SER A 242 22.11 11.15 6.98
CA SER A 242 23.36 10.42 7.26
C SER A 242 24.59 11.29 7.00
N ILE A 243 24.56 12.10 5.93
CA ILE A 243 25.65 13.02 5.58
C ILE A 243 25.72 14.17 6.58
N ILE A 244 24.58 14.78 6.90
CA ILE A 244 24.50 15.90 7.84
C ILE A 244 24.96 15.52 9.25
N GLN A 245 24.78 14.26 9.64
CA GLN A 245 25.25 13.74 10.94
C GLN A 245 26.64 13.09 10.88
N GLY A 246 27.30 13.08 9.72
CA GLY A 246 28.61 12.47 9.53
C GLY A 246 28.62 10.96 9.80
N LYS A 247 27.52 10.28 9.47
CA LYS A 247 27.31 8.85 9.67
C LYS A 247 27.64 8.04 8.43
N ASN A 248 27.97 6.76 8.63
CA ASN A 248 28.31 5.84 7.53
C ASN A 248 27.09 5.24 6.87
N SER A 249 26.04 5.07 7.66
CA SER A 249 24.77 4.51 7.25
C SER A 249 23.63 5.39 7.76
N ALA A 250 22.51 5.40 7.04
CA ALA A 250 21.28 5.98 7.54
C ALA A 250 20.83 5.33 8.87
N TYR A 251 21.15 4.05 9.11
CA TYR A 251 20.84 3.33 10.34
C TYR A 251 21.59 3.84 11.58
N GLU A 252 22.64 4.63 11.41
CA GLU A 252 23.38 5.24 12.53
C GLU A 252 22.82 6.61 12.94
N THR A 253 21.84 7.14 12.20
CA THR A 253 21.23 8.45 12.47
C THR A 253 20.26 8.38 13.66
N ASP A 254 19.79 9.55 14.11
CA ASP A 254 18.76 9.63 15.16
C ASP A 254 17.41 9.01 14.78
N LEU A 255 17.20 8.64 13.50
CA LEU A 255 16.01 7.90 13.06
C LEU A 255 15.97 6.46 13.59
N PHE A 256 17.14 5.83 13.74
CA PHE A 256 17.24 4.40 14.04
C PHE A 256 18.10 4.07 15.26
N SER A 257 19.08 4.92 15.58
CA SER A 257 20.05 4.64 16.66
C SER A 257 19.37 4.33 18.00
N ASP A 258 18.30 5.03 18.37
CA ASP A 258 17.54 4.74 19.59
C ASP A 258 16.90 3.34 19.56
N VAL A 259 16.29 2.97 18.44
CA VAL A 259 15.65 1.65 18.23
C VAL A 259 16.70 0.54 18.26
N ILE A 260 17.77 0.68 17.48
CA ILE A 260 18.87 -0.29 17.41
C ILE A 260 19.54 -0.41 18.78
N SER A 261 19.72 0.69 19.52
CA SER A 261 20.34 0.66 20.85
C SER A 261 19.61 -0.27 21.82
N LYS A 262 18.29 -0.41 21.66
CA LYS A 262 17.40 -1.19 22.52
C LYS A 262 17.40 -2.70 22.23
N ILE A 263 17.96 -3.12 21.10
CA ILE A 263 18.13 -4.54 20.76
C ILE A 263 19.23 -5.13 21.66
N GLU A 264 18.92 -6.16 22.46
CA GLU A 264 19.83 -6.70 23.49
C GLU A 264 21.06 -7.41 22.89
N ASN A 265 20.89 -8.13 21.77
CA ASN A 265 21.97 -8.83 21.05
C ASN A 265 22.25 -8.15 19.71
N LYS A 266 23.50 -7.68 19.53
CA LYS A 266 23.97 -6.95 18.34
C LYS A 266 25.11 -7.65 17.61
N GLU A 267 25.28 -8.96 17.82
CA GLU A 267 26.32 -9.75 17.13
C GLU A 267 26.14 -9.72 15.60
N ASP A 268 24.88 -9.67 15.14
CA ASP A 268 24.53 -9.47 13.73
C ASP A 268 23.94 -8.07 13.53
N GLU A 269 24.78 -7.16 13.04
CA GLU A 269 24.42 -5.77 12.78
C GLU A 269 23.35 -5.64 11.69
N VAL A 270 23.43 -6.47 10.64
CA VAL A 270 22.48 -6.45 9.52
C VAL A 270 21.09 -6.86 10.01
N ALA A 271 21.00 -7.90 10.84
CA ALA A 271 19.75 -8.30 11.48
C ALA A 271 19.15 -7.17 12.35
N CYS A 272 19.99 -6.43 13.09
CA CYS A 272 19.54 -5.29 13.89
C CYS A 272 18.97 -4.16 13.01
N ARG A 273 19.64 -3.84 11.90
CA ARG A 273 19.19 -2.84 10.93
C ARG A 273 17.86 -3.25 10.28
N ILE A 274 17.73 -4.52 9.86
CA ILE A 274 16.48 -5.06 9.29
C ILE A 274 15.32 -4.96 10.29
N ILE A 275 15.54 -5.36 11.55
CA ILE A 275 14.51 -5.22 12.60
C ILE A 275 14.10 -3.75 12.76
N ALA A 276 15.06 -2.84 12.86
CA ALA A 276 14.77 -1.42 13.06
C ALA A 276 14.02 -0.79 11.88
N ASP A 277 14.45 -1.09 10.64
CA ASP A 277 13.76 -0.68 9.42
C ASP A 277 12.31 -1.19 9.38
N HIS A 278 12.14 -2.49 9.58
CA HIS A 278 10.84 -3.12 9.44
C HIS A 278 9.89 -2.69 10.54
N ILE A 279 10.34 -2.48 11.78
CA ILE A 279 9.50 -1.89 12.84
C ILE A 279 8.95 -0.53 12.39
N ARG A 280 9.79 0.32 11.79
CA ARG A 280 9.36 1.61 11.24
C ARG A 280 8.34 1.43 10.12
N GLY A 281 8.62 0.56 9.14
CA GLY A 281 7.69 0.26 8.05
C GLY A 281 6.35 -0.32 8.52
N ILE A 282 6.37 -1.23 9.50
CA ILE A 282 5.17 -1.85 10.10
C ILE A 282 4.28 -0.79 10.75
N VAL A 283 4.86 0.11 11.55
CA VAL A 283 4.12 1.20 12.21
C VAL A 283 3.37 2.04 11.18
N PHE A 284 4.06 2.49 10.14
CA PHE A 284 3.43 3.36 9.13
C PHE A 284 2.46 2.65 8.20
N LEU A 285 2.66 1.36 7.91
CA LEU A 285 1.68 0.58 7.16
C LEU A 285 0.39 0.36 7.97
N ILE A 286 0.51 0.08 9.27
CA ILE A 286 -0.66 -0.08 10.14
C ILE A 286 -1.40 1.26 10.29
N ASP A 287 -0.68 2.35 10.50
CA ASP A 287 -1.22 3.72 10.51
C ASP A 287 -2.00 4.05 9.23
N ALA A 288 -1.49 3.62 8.08
CA ALA A 288 -2.17 3.80 6.80
C ALA A 288 -3.43 2.91 6.62
N GLY A 289 -3.77 2.07 7.61
CA GLY A 289 -4.94 1.19 7.63
C GLY A 289 -4.69 -0.23 7.09
N VAL A 290 -3.44 -0.63 6.88
CA VAL A 290 -3.10 -1.96 6.35
C VAL A 290 -3.22 -3.02 7.44
N VAL A 291 -3.82 -4.16 7.10
CA VAL A 291 -3.90 -5.35 7.96
C VAL A 291 -3.22 -6.55 7.32
N PRO A 292 -2.56 -7.44 8.11
CA PRO A 292 -1.92 -8.63 7.57
C PRO A 292 -2.88 -9.53 6.78
N SER A 293 -2.52 -9.87 5.53
CA SER A 293 -3.32 -10.69 4.61
C SER A 293 -2.43 -11.60 3.75
N ASN A 294 -3.01 -12.40 2.86
CA ASN A 294 -2.26 -13.28 1.95
C ASN A 294 -1.92 -12.59 0.61
N THR A 295 -2.38 -11.37 0.36
CA THR A 295 -2.30 -10.71 -0.95
C THR A 295 -2.14 -9.19 -0.84
N GLY A 296 -1.52 -8.57 -1.85
CA GLY A 296 -1.42 -7.11 -1.95
C GLY A 296 -0.70 -6.48 -0.76
N GLN A 297 -1.15 -5.30 -0.32
CA GLN A 297 -0.53 -4.53 0.76
C GLN A 297 -0.46 -5.32 2.08
N GLY A 298 -1.51 -6.09 2.38
CA GLY A 298 -1.56 -6.93 3.58
C GLY A 298 -0.55 -8.08 3.57
N TYR A 299 -0.15 -8.58 2.40
CA TYR A 299 0.96 -9.54 2.28
C TYR A 299 2.28 -8.89 2.68
N ILE A 300 2.53 -7.66 2.22
CA ILE A 300 3.75 -6.91 2.54
C ILE A 300 3.86 -6.64 4.04
N LEU A 301 2.80 -6.12 4.67
CA LEU A 301 2.78 -5.92 6.12
C LEU A 301 3.05 -7.23 6.89
N ARG A 302 2.37 -8.32 6.48
CA ARG A 302 2.60 -9.64 7.07
C ARG A 302 4.07 -10.07 6.93
N ARG A 303 4.65 -9.88 5.75
CA ARG A 303 6.04 -10.24 5.44
C ARG A 303 7.00 -9.49 6.37
N LEU A 304 6.86 -8.18 6.53
CA LEU A 304 7.71 -7.40 7.44
C LEU A 304 7.60 -7.89 8.89
N ILE A 305 6.38 -8.13 9.38
CA ILE A 305 6.16 -8.64 10.75
C ILE A 305 6.86 -9.99 10.92
N ARG A 306 6.63 -10.95 10.01
CA ARG A 306 7.22 -12.29 10.10
C ARG A 306 8.74 -12.27 9.99
N ARG A 307 9.30 -11.44 9.11
CA ARG A 307 10.75 -11.24 8.96
C ARG A 307 11.35 -10.64 10.24
N THR A 308 10.69 -9.65 10.84
CA THR A 308 11.08 -9.06 12.14
C THR A 308 11.11 -10.11 13.26
N ILE A 309 10.03 -10.89 13.41
CA ILE A 309 9.95 -11.95 14.44
C ILE A 309 11.01 -13.04 14.22
N ARG A 310 11.28 -13.42 12.96
CA ARG A 310 12.35 -14.36 12.62
C ARG A 310 13.73 -13.82 13.03
N TYR A 311 14.09 -12.61 12.64
CA TYR A 311 15.39 -12.04 13.01
C TYR A 311 15.53 -11.87 14.52
N GLY A 312 14.45 -11.50 15.21
CA GLY A 312 14.42 -11.50 16.67
C GLY A 312 14.73 -12.88 17.26
N LYS A 313 14.22 -13.96 16.66
CA LYS A 313 14.53 -15.33 17.06
C LYS A 313 15.99 -15.72 16.79
N ILE A 314 16.54 -15.36 15.63
CA ILE A 314 17.95 -15.59 15.27
C ILE A 314 18.88 -14.92 16.28
N LEU A 315 18.57 -13.68 16.66
CA LEU A 315 19.31 -12.93 17.67
C LEU A 315 19.05 -13.41 19.12
N GLY A 316 18.17 -14.39 19.33
CA GLY A 316 17.82 -14.88 20.66
C GLY A 316 17.04 -13.88 21.52
N LEU A 317 16.33 -12.93 20.89
CA LEU A 317 15.52 -11.95 21.60
C LEU A 317 14.31 -12.61 22.25
N LYS A 318 13.90 -12.06 23.40
CA LYS A 318 12.74 -12.54 24.15
C LYS A 318 11.45 -12.28 23.38
N LYS A 319 10.41 -13.05 23.71
CA LYS A 319 9.05 -12.79 23.25
C LYS A 319 8.68 -11.32 23.51
N ASP A 320 7.91 -10.73 22.60
CA ASP A 320 7.40 -9.36 22.71
C ASP A 320 8.50 -8.25 22.68
N PHE A 321 9.73 -8.55 22.24
CA PHE A 321 10.83 -7.57 22.16
C PHE A 321 10.46 -6.32 21.34
N TRP A 322 9.62 -6.51 20.31
CA TRP A 322 9.16 -5.47 19.40
C TRP A 322 8.33 -4.38 20.09
N ILE A 323 7.72 -4.63 21.26
CA ILE A 323 6.87 -3.66 21.97
C ILE A 323 7.65 -2.37 22.24
N SER A 324 8.86 -2.51 22.78
CA SER A 324 9.72 -1.37 23.13
C SER A 324 10.25 -0.66 21.89
N LEU A 325 10.50 -1.41 20.80
CA LEU A 325 10.98 -0.83 19.54
C LEU A 325 9.89 0.03 18.89
N VAL A 326 8.66 -0.50 18.81
CA VAL A 326 7.49 0.24 18.32
C VAL A 326 7.23 1.48 19.18
N GLU A 327 7.33 1.38 20.51
CA GLU A 327 7.16 2.55 21.39
C GLU A 327 8.15 3.67 21.07
N ILE A 328 9.43 3.33 20.89
CA ILE A 328 10.47 4.30 20.53
C ILE A 328 10.15 4.92 19.17
N THR A 329 9.80 4.11 18.17
CA THR A 329 9.44 4.58 16.83
C THR A 329 8.25 5.54 16.87
N ILE A 330 7.15 5.18 17.52
CA ILE A 330 5.95 6.03 17.61
C ILE A 330 6.28 7.34 18.33
N ASN A 331 7.01 7.28 19.45
CA ASN A 331 7.39 8.48 20.19
C ASN A 331 8.27 9.44 19.38
N LYS A 332 9.11 8.90 18.48
CA LYS A 332 9.96 9.70 17.59
C LYS A 332 9.14 10.45 16.53
N TYR A 333 8.06 9.84 16.04
CA TYR A 333 7.28 10.38 14.92
C TYR A 333 5.98 11.10 15.31
N LYS A 334 5.48 10.95 16.54
CA LYS A 334 4.20 11.53 16.98
C LYS A 334 4.05 13.05 16.80
N ASP A 335 5.15 13.79 16.82
CA ASP A 335 5.12 15.26 16.66
C ASP A 335 5.01 15.66 15.18
N VAL A 336 5.38 14.76 14.27
CA VAL A 336 5.29 14.94 12.80
C VAL A 336 4.01 14.31 12.25
N TYR A 337 3.66 13.13 12.76
CA TYR A 337 2.51 12.33 12.36
C TYR A 337 1.69 11.95 13.61
N PRO A 338 0.85 12.86 14.12
CA PRO A 338 0.06 12.64 15.33
C PRO A 338 -1.03 11.58 15.17
N GLU A 339 -1.34 11.15 13.94
CA GLU A 339 -2.34 10.16 13.62
C GLU A 339 -1.98 8.72 14.06
N ILE A 340 -0.71 8.44 14.34
CA ILE A 340 -0.21 7.07 14.59
C ILE A 340 -0.85 6.44 15.84
N ASP A 341 -1.67 5.39 15.64
CA ASP A 341 -2.33 4.64 16.72
C ASP A 341 -1.42 3.53 17.30
N ARG A 342 -0.97 3.74 18.53
CA ARG A 342 -0.16 2.77 19.30
C ARG A 342 -0.91 1.48 19.61
N LYS A 343 -2.19 1.55 19.95
CA LYS A 343 -2.98 0.40 20.41
C LYS A 343 -3.23 -0.56 19.25
N GLU A 344 -3.66 -0.03 18.10
CA GLU A 344 -3.91 -0.87 16.91
C GLU A 344 -2.63 -1.55 16.42
N THR A 345 -1.50 -0.81 16.42
CA THR A 345 -0.18 -1.35 16.08
C THR A 345 0.17 -2.57 16.93
N TYR A 346 0.01 -2.48 18.25
CA TYR A 346 0.32 -3.58 19.16
C TYR A 346 -0.59 -4.80 18.97
N GLU A 347 -1.90 -4.58 18.79
CA GLU A 347 -2.85 -5.66 18.60
C GLU A 347 -2.58 -6.45 17.31
N ILE A 348 -2.24 -5.76 16.22
CA ILE A 348 -1.94 -6.38 14.94
C ILE A 348 -0.66 -7.20 14.99
N ILE A 349 0.45 -6.62 15.49
CA ILE A 349 1.74 -7.32 15.56
C ILE A 349 1.62 -8.55 16.47
N LYS A 350 1.02 -8.39 17.67
CA LYS A 350 0.83 -9.49 18.62
C LYS A 350 0.05 -10.65 18.01
N LYS A 351 -1.07 -10.35 17.34
CA LYS A 351 -1.90 -11.38 16.70
C LYS A 351 -1.16 -12.13 15.60
N GLU A 352 -0.30 -11.45 14.85
CA GLU A 352 0.49 -12.08 13.79
C GLU A 352 1.68 -12.87 14.36
N GLU A 353 2.37 -12.36 15.39
CA GLU A 353 3.42 -13.07 16.12
C GLU A 353 2.90 -14.36 16.76
N GLU A 354 1.75 -14.31 17.43
CA GLU A 354 1.13 -15.50 18.05
C GLU A 354 0.84 -16.59 17.02
N LYS A 355 0.34 -16.22 15.83
CA LYS A 355 0.10 -17.16 14.74
C LYS A 355 1.38 -17.73 14.18
N PHE A 356 2.36 -16.87 13.88
CA PHE A 356 3.58 -17.27 13.20
C PHE A 356 4.53 -18.06 14.10
N SER A 357 4.62 -17.70 15.38
CA SER A 357 5.49 -18.37 16.35
C SER A 357 5.17 -19.86 16.50
N LEU A 358 3.90 -20.27 16.33
CA LEU A 358 3.47 -21.67 16.39
C LEU A 358 4.08 -22.54 15.27
N THR A 359 4.36 -21.95 14.12
CA THR A 359 4.87 -22.65 12.93
C THR A 359 6.33 -22.36 12.64
N LEU A 360 6.87 -21.23 13.14
CA LEU A 360 8.25 -20.77 12.93
C LEU A 360 9.29 -21.81 13.31
N ASP A 361 9.20 -22.43 14.50
CA ASP A 361 10.17 -23.46 14.92
C ASP A 361 10.20 -24.67 13.99
N ARG A 362 9.02 -25.09 13.52
CA ARG A 362 8.90 -26.25 12.64
C ARG A 362 9.44 -25.94 11.26
N GLY A 363 9.07 -24.78 10.71
CA GLY A 363 9.56 -24.36 9.39
C GLY A 363 11.06 -24.11 9.37
N LEU A 364 11.64 -23.48 10.40
CA LEU A 364 13.09 -23.32 10.50
C LEU A 364 13.81 -24.66 10.55
N LYS A 365 13.34 -25.63 11.34
CA LYS A 365 13.94 -26.98 11.38
C LYS A 365 13.87 -27.69 10.03
N ILE A 366 12.78 -27.51 9.28
CA ILE A 366 12.64 -28.12 7.95
C ILE A 366 13.63 -27.48 6.99
N ILE A 367 13.67 -26.14 6.92
CA ILE A 367 14.62 -25.45 6.05
C ILE A 367 16.06 -25.78 6.45
N ASP A 368 16.31 -25.94 7.75
CA ASP A 368 17.63 -26.28 8.23
C ASP A 368 18.07 -27.72 7.88
N SER A 369 17.11 -28.61 7.61
CA SER A 369 17.38 -29.97 7.12
C SER A 369 17.59 -30.07 5.60
N ILE A 370 17.39 -28.97 4.86
CA ILE A 370 17.60 -28.94 3.41
C ILE A 370 19.10 -28.85 3.11
N GLU A 371 19.59 -29.78 2.28
CA GLU A 371 21.00 -29.89 1.89
C GLU A 371 21.24 -29.63 0.39
N ASN A 372 20.18 -29.53 -0.43
CA ASN A 372 20.25 -29.32 -1.87
C ASN A 372 19.23 -28.27 -2.31
N ASP A 373 19.39 -27.76 -3.53
CA ASP A 373 18.39 -26.89 -4.16
C ASP A 373 17.00 -27.55 -4.13
N ILE A 374 15.96 -26.75 -3.89
CA ILE A 374 14.59 -27.24 -3.80
C ILE A 374 13.72 -26.79 -4.98
N SER A 375 12.74 -27.61 -5.32
CA SER A 375 11.72 -27.25 -6.31
C SER A 375 10.85 -26.09 -5.83
N GLY A 376 10.20 -25.41 -6.77
CA GLY A 376 9.22 -24.38 -6.43
C GLY A 376 8.02 -24.94 -5.68
N LYS A 377 7.68 -26.21 -5.91
CA LYS A 377 6.65 -26.94 -5.18
C LYS A 377 7.04 -27.19 -3.72
N GLU A 378 8.26 -27.62 -3.45
CA GLU A 378 8.75 -27.80 -2.06
C GLU A 378 8.76 -26.47 -1.30
N ALA A 379 9.21 -25.38 -1.95
CA ALA A 379 9.12 -24.04 -1.38
C ALA A 379 7.65 -23.62 -1.13
N PHE A 380 6.75 -23.95 -2.06
CA PHE A 380 5.31 -23.68 -1.91
C PHE A 380 4.70 -24.48 -0.75
N ASP A 381 5.11 -25.73 -0.56
CA ASP A 381 4.70 -26.58 0.57
C ASP A 381 5.16 -25.98 1.91
N ILE A 382 6.38 -25.43 1.97
CA ILE A 382 6.88 -24.74 3.16
C ILE A 382 6.05 -23.46 3.43
N TYR A 383 5.76 -22.69 2.38
CA TYR A 383 4.94 -21.49 2.45
C TYR A 383 3.53 -21.78 2.96
N GLN A 384 2.80 -22.73 2.36
CA GLN A 384 1.41 -23.02 2.72
C GLN A 384 1.28 -23.71 4.08
N SER A 385 2.22 -24.59 4.43
CA SER A 385 2.12 -25.44 5.63
C SER A 385 2.62 -24.73 6.89
N TYR A 386 3.67 -23.90 6.76
CA TYR A 386 4.32 -23.25 7.91
C TYR A 386 4.22 -21.73 7.86
N GLY A 387 3.67 -21.15 6.80
CA GLY A 387 3.52 -19.71 6.68
C GLY A 387 4.84 -18.98 6.50
N PHE A 388 5.86 -19.59 5.89
CA PHE A 388 7.10 -18.89 5.57
C PHE A 388 6.94 -18.20 4.21
N PRO A 389 6.93 -16.85 4.15
CA PRO A 389 7.00 -16.13 2.89
C PRO A 389 8.15 -16.65 2.02
N LEU A 390 7.95 -16.67 0.70
CA LEU A 390 8.95 -17.16 -0.28
C LEU A 390 10.33 -16.56 -0.01
N GLU A 391 10.36 -15.26 0.28
CA GLU A 391 11.57 -14.47 0.43
C GLU A 391 12.33 -14.88 1.68
N MET A 392 11.63 -15.22 2.77
CA MET A 392 12.27 -15.79 3.96
C MET A 392 12.83 -17.19 3.69
N ILE A 393 12.20 -17.98 2.82
CA ILE A 393 12.74 -19.27 2.37
C ILE A 393 14.03 -19.04 1.56
N LYS A 394 14.00 -18.11 0.60
CA LYS A 394 15.18 -17.72 -0.21
C LYS A 394 16.35 -17.28 0.67
N GLU A 395 16.09 -16.43 1.66
CA GLU A 395 17.11 -15.94 2.60
C GLU A 395 17.72 -17.05 3.47
N GLU A 396 16.97 -18.07 3.84
CA GLU A 396 17.55 -19.20 4.60
C GLU A 396 18.34 -20.16 3.72
N LEU A 397 17.88 -20.38 2.48
CA LEU A 397 18.61 -21.20 1.51
C LEU A 397 19.92 -20.53 1.07
N SER A 398 19.92 -19.20 0.86
CA SER A 398 21.10 -18.47 0.42
C SER A 398 22.25 -18.54 1.43
N LYS A 399 21.96 -18.59 2.74
CA LYS A 399 22.98 -18.83 3.79
C LYS A 399 23.72 -20.16 3.62
N LYS A 400 23.12 -21.12 2.92
CA LYS A 400 23.68 -22.44 2.61
C LYS A 400 24.19 -22.54 1.17
N ASN A 401 24.22 -21.43 0.44
CA ASN A 401 24.46 -21.39 -1.02
C ASN A 401 23.49 -22.27 -1.82
N LEU A 402 22.25 -22.42 -1.32
CA LEU A 402 21.17 -23.13 -1.99
C LEU A 402 20.20 -22.16 -2.64
N SER A 403 19.51 -22.63 -3.67
CA SER A 403 18.53 -21.88 -4.45
C SER A 403 17.21 -22.64 -4.57
N LEU A 404 16.20 -21.98 -5.13
CA LEU A 404 14.91 -22.59 -5.44
C LEU A 404 14.38 -22.13 -6.80
N ASN A 405 13.55 -22.94 -7.44
CA ASN A 405 12.88 -22.56 -8.67
C ASN A 405 11.70 -21.60 -8.40
N GLU A 406 11.98 -20.30 -8.42
CA GLU A 406 10.98 -19.25 -8.13
C GLU A 406 9.82 -19.24 -9.13
N LYS A 407 10.10 -19.52 -10.41
CA LYS A 407 9.06 -19.55 -11.44
C LYS A 407 8.04 -20.65 -11.13
N GLU A 408 8.52 -21.85 -10.79
CA GLU A 408 7.67 -22.96 -10.39
C GLU A 408 6.89 -22.65 -9.10
N PHE A 409 7.50 -21.95 -8.13
CA PHE A 409 6.78 -21.50 -6.93
C PHE A 409 5.60 -20.58 -7.29
N GLN A 410 5.82 -19.61 -8.19
CA GLN A 410 4.77 -18.70 -8.63
C GLN A 410 3.67 -19.43 -9.38
N GLU A 411 4.02 -20.45 -10.18
CA GLU A 411 3.05 -21.31 -10.84
C GLU A 411 2.21 -22.10 -9.83
N GLU A 412 2.80 -22.68 -8.78
CA GLU A 412 2.08 -23.37 -7.71
C GLU A 412 1.20 -22.42 -6.88
N LEU A 413 1.71 -21.23 -6.56
CA LEU A 413 0.94 -20.19 -5.89
C LEU A 413 -0.27 -19.77 -6.72
N LYS A 414 -0.08 -19.58 -8.03
CA LYS A 414 -1.16 -19.24 -8.96
C LYS A 414 -2.19 -20.36 -9.05
N LYS A 415 -1.77 -21.63 -9.17
CA LYS A 415 -2.66 -22.80 -9.13
C LYS A 415 -3.48 -22.83 -7.84
N HIS A 416 -2.84 -22.60 -6.69
CA HIS A 416 -3.52 -22.57 -5.39
C HIS A 416 -4.51 -21.39 -5.28
N GLN A 417 -4.15 -20.22 -5.80
CA GLN A 417 -5.05 -19.07 -5.89
C GLN A 417 -6.23 -19.34 -6.81
N GLU A 418 -6.00 -19.95 -7.97
CA GLU A 418 -7.03 -20.35 -8.94
C GLU A 418 -7.93 -21.43 -8.36
N LEU A 419 -7.42 -22.41 -7.61
CA LEU A 419 -8.26 -23.40 -6.91
C LEU A 419 -9.10 -22.74 -5.82
N SER A 420 -8.52 -21.78 -5.08
CA SER A 420 -9.24 -20.98 -4.08
C SER A 420 -10.29 -20.07 -4.72
N ARG A 421 -10.01 -19.53 -5.92
CA ARG A 421 -10.89 -18.69 -6.72
C ARG A 421 -11.95 -19.48 -7.46
N ALA A 422 -11.68 -20.65 -8.02
CA ALA A 422 -12.68 -21.55 -8.63
C ALA A 422 -13.61 -22.13 -7.55
N GLY A 423 -13.05 -22.40 -6.37
CA GLY A 423 -13.80 -22.63 -5.14
C GLY A 423 -14.51 -21.38 -4.61
N ALA A 424 -14.28 -20.18 -5.19
CA ALA A 424 -14.97 -18.92 -4.92
C ALA A 424 -15.90 -18.44 -6.07
N GLU A 425 -15.68 -18.85 -7.31
CA GLU A 425 -16.55 -18.59 -8.45
C GLU A 425 -17.71 -19.58 -8.45
N LYS A 426 -17.47 -20.82 -8.01
CA LYS A 426 -18.56 -21.69 -7.50
C LYS A 426 -19.27 -21.13 -6.25
N LYS A 427 -18.73 -20.08 -5.61
CA LYS A 427 -19.35 -19.35 -4.49
C LYS A 427 -20.05 -18.05 -4.91
N PHE A 428 -20.07 -17.70 -6.21
CA PHE A 428 -20.68 -16.48 -6.74
C PHE A 428 -21.31 -16.68 -8.13
N GLY A 429 -21.71 -17.92 -8.46
CA GLY A 429 -22.73 -18.15 -9.47
C GLY A 429 -24.09 -18.01 -8.79
N GLY A 430 -24.96 -17.12 -9.30
CA GLY A 430 -26.35 -17.03 -8.85
C GLY A 430 -27.03 -18.40 -9.02
N GLY A 431 -27.07 -19.18 -7.94
CA GLY A 431 -27.67 -20.49 -7.90
C GLY A 431 -29.18 -20.39 -8.08
N SER A 432 -29.69 -21.30 -8.92
CA SER A 432 -31.04 -21.48 -9.49
C SER A 432 -32.17 -21.76 -8.47
N ASN A 433 -32.09 -21.29 -7.21
CA ASN A 433 -33.12 -21.57 -6.20
C ASN A 433 -33.85 -20.30 -5.72
N PRO A 434 -35.02 -19.97 -6.30
CA PRO A 434 -35.78 -18.75 -5.96
C PRO A 434 -36.25 -18.70 -4.51
N TYR A 435 -36.38 -19.86 -3.83
CA TYR A 435 -36.77 -19.92 -2.42
C TYR A 435 -35.64 -19.42 -1.53
N LEU A 436 -34.44 -19.98 -1.69
CA LEU A 436 -33.27 -19.57 -0.92
C LEU A 436 -32.81 -18.16 -1.28
N HIS A 437 -33.07 -17.70 -2.50
CA HIS A 437 -32.84 -16.33 -2.88
C HIS A 437 -33.78 -15.36 -2.13
N THR A 438 -35.07 -15.70 -2.04
CA THR A 438 -36.03 -14.93 -1.24
C THR A 438 -35.67 -14.93 0.24
N ALA A 439 -35.27 -16.09 0.78
CA ALA A 439 -34.79 -16.20 2.16
C ALA A 439 -33.54 -15.34 2.41
N THR A 440 -32.67 -15.14 1.41
CA THR A 440 -31.49 -14.27 1.51
C THR A 440 -31.89 -12.80 1.70
N HIS A 441 -32.90 -12.30 0.99
CA HIS A 441 -33.42 -10.94 1.17
C HIS A 441 -34.08 -10.75 2.54
N LEU A 442 -34.81 -11.77 3.01
CA LEU A 442 -35.39 -11.74 4.36
C LEU A 442 -34.30 -11.68 5.43
N LEU A 443 -33.24 -12.48 5.28
CA LEU A 443 -32.08 -12.48 6.17
C LEU A 443 -31.39 -11.12 6.20
N HIS A 444 -31.17 -10.53 5.02
CA HIS A 444 -30.51 -9.24 4.93
C HIS A 444 -31.29 -8.13 5.66
N SER A 445 -32.60 -8.04 5.39
CA SER A 445 -33.45 -7.06 6.06
C SER A 445 -33.51 -7.30 7.58
N ALA A 446 -33.64 -8.56 8.01
CA ALA A 446 -33.64 -8.89 9.44
C ALA A 446 -32.32 -8.50 10.12
N LEU A 447 -31.17 -8.75 9.49
CA LEU A 447 -29.87 -8.30 9.98
C LEU A 447 -29.82 -6.79 10.15
N ARG A 448 -30.30 -6.01 9.17
CA ARG A 448 -30.34 -4.55 9.25
C ARG A 448 -31.29 -4.04 10.33
N LYS A 449 -32.44 -4.70 10.54
CA LYS A 449 -33.40 -4.32 11.59
C LYS A 449 -32.88 -4.61 13.00
N VAL A 450 -32.19 -5.74 13.20
CA VAL A 450 -31.69 -6.15 14.52
C VAL A 450 -30.35 -5.50 14.86
N LEU A 451 -29.44 -5.39 13.89
CA LEU A 451 -28.06 -4.93 14.11
C LEU A 451 -27.79 -3.49 13.69
N GLY A 452 -28.72 -2.87 12.95
CA GLY A 452 -28.64 -1.49 12.48
C GLY A 452 -28.41 -1.35 10.97
N GLU A 453 -28.72 -0.15 10.45
CA GLU A 453 -28.68 0.16 9.01
C GLU A 453 -27.28 0.23 8.40
N SER A 454 -26.22 0.15 9.21
CA SER A 454 -24.84 0.07 8.74
C SER A 454 -24.45 -1.31 8.21
N VAL A 455 -25.27 -2.34 8.44
CA VAL A 455 -25.03 -3.69 7.91
C VAL A 455 -25.19 -3.70 6.39
N GLN A 456 -24.14 -4.06 5.69
CA GLN A 456 -24.07 -4.17 4.23
C GLN A 456 -23.75 -5.60 3.83
N GLN A 457 -24.28 -6.04 2.69
CA GLN A 457 -23.91 -7.31 2.10
C GLN A 457 -22.48 -7.26 1.57
N MET A 458 -21.64 -8.21 2.01
CA MET A 458 -20.25 -8.38 1.59
C MET A 458 -20.07 -9.57 0.65
N GLY A 459 -21.08 -10.46 0.58
CA GLY A 459 -21.10 -11.60 -0.32
C GLY A 459 -22.31 -12.49 -0.06
N SER A 460 -22.76 -13.23 -1.07
CA SER A 460 -23.83 -14.22 -0.93
C SER A 460 -23.57 -15.40 -1.85
N ASP A 461 -24.04 -16.58 -1.45
CA ASP A 461 -23.90 -17.83 -2.18
C ASP A 461 -25.07 -18.75 -1.84
N ILE A 462 -25.72 -19.29 -2.86
CA ILE A 462 -26.91 -20.13 -2.74
C ILE A 462 -26.65 -21.40 -3.54
N ASN A 463 -26.94 -22.55 -2.93
CA ASN A 463 -27.03 -23.83 -3.62
C ASN A 463 -28.41 -24.46 -3.36
N ASP A 464 -28.63 -25.71 -3.74
CA ASP A 464 -29.94 -26.36 -3.60
C ASP A 464 -30.37 -26.64 -2.14
N GLU A 465 -29.43 -26.65 -1.20
CA GLU A 465 -29.67 -27.09 0.19
C GLU A 465 -29.53 -25.97 1.23
N ARG A 466 -28.76 -24.92 0.93
CA ARG A 466 -28.38 -23.87 1.89
C ARG A 466 -28.07 -22.54 1.22
N LEU A 467 -28.10 -21.49 2.02
CA LEU A 467 -27.53 -20.19 1.68
C LEU A 467 -26.41 -19.81 2.64
N ARG A 468 -25.46 -19.03 2.12
CA ARG A 468 -24.37 -18.40 2.86
C ARG A 468 -24.43 -16.91 2.58
N PHE A 469 -24.48 -16.13 3.65
CA PHE A 469 -24.56 -14.67 3.57
C PHE A 469 -23.44 -14.04 4.39
N ASP A 470 -22.64 -13.20 3.74
CA ASP A 470 -21.54 -12.46 4.35
C ASP A 470 -21.97 -10.99 4.49
N PHE A 471 -21.79 -10.40 5.67
CA PHE A 471 -22.27 -9.05 5.97
C PHE A 471 -21.27 -8.26 6.82
N SER A 472 -21.29 -6.93 6.69
CA SER A 472 -20.40 -6.04 7.44
C SER A 472 -20.86 -5.93 8.90
N PHE A 473 -20.04 -6.45 9.80
CA PHE A 473 -20.25 -6.35 11.24
C PHE A 473 -18.95 -6.67 12.01
N GLU A 474 -18.62 -5.87 13.02
CA GLU A 474 -17.29 -5.89 13.63
C GLU A 474 -17.09 -7.01 14.66
N ARG A 475 -18.18 -7.48 15.29
CA ARG A 475 -18.14 -8.47 16.37
C ARG A 475 -18.94 -9.72 16.03
N LYS A 476 -18.76 -10.75 16.86
CA LYS A 476 -19.61 -11.94 16.83
C LYS A 476 -21.05 -11.58 17.23
N LEU A 477 -22.03 -12.18 16.56
CA LEU A 477 -23.43 -12.07 16.98
C LEU A 477 -23.63 -12.78 18.33
N THR A 478 -24.43 -12.18 19.20
CA THR A 478 -24.83 -12.86 20.43
C THR A 478 -25.85 -13.96 20.12
N PRO A 479 -25.97 -15.00 20.97
CA PRO A 479 -27.02 -16.00 20.82
C PRO A 479 -28.43 -15.38 20.75
N GLU A 480 -28.66 -14.30 21.48
CA GLU A 480 -29.93 -13.56 21.48
C GLU A 480 -30.19 -12.88 20.14
N GLU A 481 -29.20 -12.22 19.54
CA GLU A 481 -29.32 -11.61 18.22
C GLU A 481 -29.58 -12.64 17.13
N ILE A 482 -28.87 -13.78 17.17
CA ILE A 482 -29.08 -14.88 16.22
C ILE A 482 -30.53 -15.38 16.32
N LYS A 483 -31.03 -15.56 17.54
CA LYS A 483 -32.41 -15.99 17.78
C LYS A 483 -33.41 -14.95 17.32
N GLU A 484 -33.17 -13.66 17.58
CA GLU A 484 -34.04 -12.57 17.15
C GLU A 484 -34.14 -12.46 15.63
N ILE A 485 -33.01 -12.59 14.92
CA ILE A 485 -32.96 -12.62 13.46
C ILE A 485 -33.78 -13.82 12.92
N GLU A 486 -33.56 -15.01 13.48
CA GLU A 486 -34.29 -16.22 13.06
C GLU A 486 -35.80 -16.12 13.33
N ASP A 487 -36.19 -15.64 14.52
CA ASP A 487 -37.59 -15.43 14.91
C ASP A 487 -38.28 -14.40 13.99
N LEU A 488 -37.58 -13.30 13.66
CA LEU A 488 -38.10 -12.27 12.77
C LEU A 488 -38.33 -12.79 11.34
N ILE A 489 -37.38 -13.56 10.80
CA ILE A 489 -37.54 -14.13 9.46
C ILE A 489 -38.71 -15.11 9.43
N ASN A 490 -38.80 -16.01 10.42
CA ASN A 490 -39.90 -16.98 10.49
C ASN A 490 -41.27 -16.31 10.71
N LEU A 491 -41.32 -15.19 11.44
CA LEU A 491 -42.52 -14.37 11.55
C LEU A 491 -42.95 -13.83 10.17
N LYS A 492 -42.00 -13.27 9.41
CA LYS A 492 -42.27 -12.71 8.06
C LYS A 492 -42.59 -13.78 7.02
N ILE A 493 -42.09 -14.99 7.20
CA ILE A 493 -42.53 -16.17 6.44
C ILE A 493 -44.02 -16.47 6.75
N LYS A 494 -44.38 -16.52 8.02
CA LYS A 494 -45.76 -16.80 8.47
C LYS A 494 -46.76 -15.71 8.05
N GLU A 495 -46.33 -14.45 7.98
CA GLU A 495 -47.15 -13.33 7.50
C GLU A 495 -47.49 -13.42 6.01
N GLY A 496 -46.74 -14.20 5.21
CA GLY A 496 -47.03 -14.38 3.78
C GLY A 496 -46.89 -13.09 2.96
N LEU A 497 -45.75 -12.41 3.10
CA LEU A 497 -45.43 -11.19 2.36
C LEU A 497 -45.37 -11.44 0.85
N VAL A 498 -45.79 -10.44 0.08
CA VAL A 498 -45.81 -10.47 -1.39
C VAL A 498 -44.50 -9.89 -1.94
N LEU A 499 -44.00 -10.52 -3.00
CA LEU A 499 -42.83 -10.04 -3.73
C LEU A 499 -43.27 -9.39 -5.04
N LYS A 500 -42.80 -8.17 -5.31
CA LYS A 500 -43.06 -7.43 -6.55
C LYS A 500 -41.75 -7.08 -7.25
N LYS A 501 -41.65 -7.44 -8.53
CA LYS A 501 -40.54 -7.07 -9.41
C LYS A 501 -40.92 -5.85 -10.25
N GLU A 502 -40.04 -4.86 -10.30
CA GLU A 502 -40.16 -3.69 -11.17
C GLU A 502 -38.84 -3.44 -11.89
N THR A 503 -38.90 -3.14 -13.19
CA THR A 503 -37.73 -2.69 -13.97
C THR A 503 -37.77 -1.18 -14.06
N MET A 504 -36.65 -0.53 -13.73
CA MET A 504 -36.52 0.93 -13.76
C MET A 504 -35.06 1.32 -13.96
N SER A 505 -34.79 2.61 -14.19
CA SER A 505 -33.41 3.09 -14.28
C SER A 505 -32.67 2.98 -12.94
N LEU A 506 -31.35 2.85 -12.97
CA LEU A 506 -30.52 2.80 -11.75
C LEU A 506 -30.77 4.02 -10.83
N ASN A 507 -30.94 5.20 -11.41
CA ASN A 507 -31.20 6.43 -10.64
C ASN A 507 -32.57 6.42 -9.95
N GLU A 508 -33.61 5.92 -10.62
CA GLU A 508 -34.94 5.76 -10.03
C GLU A 508 -34.92 4.71 -8.92
N ALA A 509 -34.23 3.59 -9.13
CA ALA A 509 -34.08 2.52 -8.14
C ALA A 509 -33.45 3.04 -6.84
N LEU A 510 -32.33 3.75 -6.94
CA LEU A 510 -31.63 4.36 -5.80
C LEU A 510 -32.50 5.41 -5.10
N SER A 511 -33.18 6.26 -5.87
CA SER A 511 -34.08 7.29 -5.32
C SER A 511 -35.29 6.71 -4.60
N SER A 512 -35.70 5.49 -4.98
CA SER A 512 -36.81 4.77 -4.36
C SER A 512 -36.47 4.09 -3.03
N GLY A 513 -35.22 4.24 -2.56
CA GLY A 513 -34.70 3.63 -1.33
C GLY A 513 -34.27 2.17 -1.50
N ALA A 514 -34.11 1.68 -2.73
CA ALA A 514 -33.64 0.31 -2.96
C ALA A 514 -32.16 0.19 -2.56
N LEU A 515 -31.83 -0.85 -1.80
CA LEU A 515 -30.44 -1.13 -1.43
C LEU A 515 -29.65 -1.63 -2.64
N SER A 516 -28.39 -1.20 -2.73
CA SER A 516 -27.44 -1.53 -3.80
C SER A 516 -26.10 -1.93 -3.20
N PHE A 517 -25.46 -2.97 -3.73
CA PHE A 517 -24.29 -3.58 -3.08
C PHE A 517 -23.01 -3.55 -3.93
N PHE A 518 -23.12 -3.37 -5.25
CA PHE A 518 -21.98 -3.29 -6.17
C PHE A 518 -22.25 -2.29 -7.31
N LYS A 519 -22.27 -1.00 -6.98
CA LYS A 519 -22.70 0.08 -7.91
C LYS A 519 -21.98 0.07 -9.26
N GLU A 520 -20.71 -0.30 -9.28
CA GLU A 520 -19.86 -0.36 -10.47
C GLU A 520 -20.24 -1.46 -11.47
N ARG A 521 -21.16 -2.38 -11.10
CA ARG A 521 -21.53 -3.54 -11.92
C ARG A 521 -22.96 -3.51 -12.46
N TYR A 522 -23.75 -2.48 -12.15
CA TYR A 522 -25.14 -2.44 -12.60
C TYR A 522 -25.26 -1.80 -14.01
N PRO A 523 -26.05 -2.39 -14.91
CA PRO A 523 -26.46 -1.76 -16.16
C PRO A 523 -27.38 -0.54 -15.90
N GLU A 524 -27.63 0.27 -16.93
CA GLU A 524 -28.48 1.48 -16.84
C GLU A 524 -29.92 1.17 -16.37
N GLU A 525 -30.47 0.04 -16.80
CA GLU A 525 -31.75 -0.50 -16.34
C GLU A 525 -31.54 -1.65 -15.37
N VAL A 526 -32.23 -1.63 -14.24
CA VAL A 526 -32.10 -2.62 -13.18
C VAL A 526 -33.45 -3.19 -12.75
N SER A 527 -33.45 -4.42 -12.23
CA SER A 527 -34.61 -5.02 -11.57
C SER A 527 -34.58 -4.72 -10.07
N VAL A 528 -35.68 -4.20 -9.53
CA VAL A 528 -35.89 -4.00 -8.09
C VAL A 528 -36.93 -4.99 -7.60
N TRP A 529 -36.59 -5.74 -6.57
CA TRP A 529 -37.52 -6.61 -5.86
C TRP A 529 -37.94 -5.97 -4.53
N THR A 530 -39.25 -5.81 -4.35
CA THR A 530 -39.85 -5.31 -3.10
C THR A 530 -40.63 -6.42 -2.42
N ILE A 531 -40.28 -6.73 -1.17
CA ILE A 531 -41.00 -7.66 -0.30
C ILE A 531 -41.82 -6.85 0.69
N TYR A 532 -43.14 -6.94 0.63
CA TYR A 532 -44.04 -6.09 1.42
C TYR A 532 -45.29 -6.84 1.89
N ASN A 533 -45.88 -6.33 2.97
CA ASN A 533 -47.15 -6.82 3.47
C ASN A 533 -48.28 -6.15 2.67
N LYS A 534 -49.12 -6.98 2.02
CA LYS A 534 -50.19 -6.50 1.14
C LYS A 534 -51.31 -5.77 1.88
N ASP A 535 -51.55 -6.12 3.14
CA ASP A 535 -52.69 -5.60 3.91
C ASP A 535 -52.43 -4.21 4.47
N ASN A 536 -51.19 -3.90 4.85
CA ASN A 536 -50.82 -2.61 5.46
C ASN A 536 -49.81 -1.79 4.64
N GLY A 537 -49.25 -2.36 3.55
CA GLY A 537 -48.27 -1.70 2.69
C GLY A 537 -46.84 -1.62 3.27
N GLU A 538 -46.56 -2.24 4.42
CA GLU A 538 -45.24 -2.21 5.06
C GLU A 538 -44.21 -2.94 4.19
N ILE A 539 -43.14 -2.23 3.81
CA ILE A 539 -42.02 -2.80 3.07
C ILE A 539 -41.04 -3.43 4.07
N PHE A 540 -40.78 -4.73 3.88
CA PHE A 540 -39.78 -5.44 4.66
C PHE A 540 -38.40 -5.41 3.99
N SER A 541 -38.31 -5.65 2.69
CA SER A 541 -37.04 -5.57 1.92
C SER A 541 -37.30 -4.89 0.57
N LYS A 542 -36.31 -4.12 0.10
CA LYS A 542 -36.31 -3.49 -1.22
C LYS A 542 -34.88 -3.42 -1.75
N GLU A 543 -34.57 -4.25 -2.74
CA GLU A 543 -33.18 -4.48 -3.16
C GLU A 543 -33.07 -4.54 -4.68
N ILE A 544 -31.98 -4.01 -5.24
CA ILE A 544 -31.64 -4.18 -6.65
C ILE A 544 -31.11 -5.60 -6.86
N CYS A 545 -31.88 -6.45 -7.53
CA CYS A 545 -31.57 -7.86 -7.70
C CYS A 545 -32.05 -8.39 -9.07
N GLY A 546 -31.16 -9.08 -9.78
CA GLY A 546 -31.42 -9.68 -11.09
C GLY A 546 -31.85 -11.15 -11.04
N GLY A 547 -31.85 -11.81 -9.89
CA GLY A 547 -32.20 -13.23 -9.81
C GLY A 547 -33.70 -13.48 -9.70
N GLU A 548 -34.04 -14.77 -9.73
CA GLU A 548 -35.41 -15.26 -9.58
C GLU A 548 -35.81 -15.34 -8.09
N HIS A 549 -37.09 -15.11 -7.83
CA HIS A 549 -37.70 -15.13 -6.51
C HIS A 549 -39.06 -15.82 -6.57
N ILE A 550 -39.55 -16.24 -5.41
CA ILE A 550 -40.93 -16.71 -5.25
C ILE A 550 -41.88 -15.51 -5.13
N ASP A 551 -43.18 -15.72 -5.37
CA ASP A 551 -44.16 -14.62 -5.32
C ASP A 551 -44.65 -14.31 -3.89
N ASN A 552 -44.48 -15.25 -2.95
CA ASN A 552 -44.95 -15.10 -1.58
C ASN A 552 -44.05 -15.81 -0.56
N THR A 553 -43.76 -15.15 0.56
CA THR A 553 -42.89 -15.72 1.60
C THR A 553 -43.47 -16.94 2.30
N SER A 554 -44.79 -17.16 2.27
CA SER A 554 -45.45 -18.34 2.86
C SER A 554 -45.12 -19.65 2.14
N LEU A 555 -44.51 -19.58 0.95
CA LEU A 555 -43.96 -20.74 0.25
C LEU A 555 -42.66 -21.24 0.91
N LEU A 556 -42.02 -20.41 1.73
CA LEU A 556 -41.00 -20.84 2.69
C LEU A 556 -41.74 -21.44 3.90
N GLU A 557 -41.32 -22.60 4.37
CA GLU A 557 -41.90 -23.24 5.55
C GLU A 557 -41.20 -22.80 6.84
N SER A 558 -39.86 -22.84 6.83
CA SER A 558 -39.05 -22.45 7.99
C SER A 558 -37.64 -22.03 7.56
N PHE A 559 -37.07 -21.10 8.31
CA PHE A 559 -35.69 -20.64 8.16
C PHE A 559 -34.88 -20.95 9.42
N LYS A 560 -33.65 -21.41 9.25
CA LYS A 560 -32.77 -21.70 10.38
C LYS A 560 -31.31 -21.33 10.11
N ILE A 561 -30.71 -20.60 11.04
CA ILE A 561 -29.27 -20.31 11.06
C ILE A 561 -28.53 -21.53 11.63
N ILE A 562 -27.67 -22.12 10.82
CA ILE A 562 -26.87 -23.30 11.20
C ILE A 562 -25.55 -22.87 11.83
N LYS A 563 -24.93 -21.81 11.30
CA LYS A 563 -23.63 -21.36 11.77
C LYS A 563 -23.45 -19.87 11.53
N GLU A 564 -22.83 -19.22 12.50
CA GLU A 564 -22.30 -17.86 12.40
C GLU A 564 -20.78 -17.93 12.65
N GLU A 565 -19.98 -17.33 11.78
CA GLU A 565 -18.52 -17.34 11.88
C GLU A 565 -17.87 -16.07 11.30
N SER A 566 -16.64 -15.76 11.70
CA SER A 566 -15.87 -14.67 11.09
C SER A 566 -15.46 -15.05 9.67
N SER A 567 -15.68 -14.17 8.69
CA SER A 567 -15.16 -14.36 7.32
C SER A 567 -13.81 -13.66 7.14
N SER A 568 -13.75 -12.37 7.52
CA SER A 568 -12.56 -11.50 7.51
C SER A 568 -12.75 -10.36 8.54
N ARG A 569 -11.82 -9.40 8.66
CA ARG A 569 -11.98 -8.23 9.57
C ARG A 569 -13.21 -7.43 9.12
N GLY A 570 -14.09 -7.11 10.07
CA GLY A 570 -15.33 -6.36 9.78
C GLY A 570 -16.39 -7.13 9.00
N VAL A 571 -16.19 -8.43 8.73
CA VAL A 571 -17.15 -9.25 7.96
C VAL A 571 -17.48 -10.54 8.70
N ARG A 572 -18.78 -10.74 8.94
CA ARG A 572 -19.36 -11.95 9.53
C ARG A 572 -20.05 -12.77 8.45
N ARG A 573 -20.18 -14.07 8.67
CA ARG A 573 -20.79 -15.03 7.75
C ARG A 573 -21.84 -15.85 8.47
N ILE A 574 -23.04 -15.88 7.92
CA ILE A 574 -24.12 -16.78 8.28
C ILE A 574 -24.23 -17.90 7.24
N LYS A 575 -24.39 -19.14 7.70
CA LYS A 575 -24.87 -20.26 6.90
C LYS A 575 -26.24 -20.65 7.43
N ALA A 576 -27.23 -20.70 6.55
CA ALA A 576 -28.61 -20.99 6.90
C ALA A 576 -29.23 -21.98 5.91
N ILE A 577 -30.29 -22.63 6.35
CA ILE A 577 -31.14 -23.48 5.53
C ILE A 577 -32.56 -22.92 5.56
N CYS A 578 -33.31 -23.13 4.48
CA CYS A 578 -34.71 -22.80 4.39
C CYS A 578 -35.46 -23.99 3.80
N GLN A 579 -36.53 -24.44 4.46
CA GLN A 579 -37.43 -25.46 3.92
C GLN A 579 -38.57 -24.78 3.16
N GLY A 580 -39.13 -25.43 2.13
CA GLY A 580 -40.23 -24.92 1.31
C GLY A 580 -41.01 -26.06 0.67
N LYS A 581 -42.30 -25.84 0.36
CA LYS A 581 -43.12 -26.86 -0.31
C LYS A 581 -42.80 -26.94 -1.79
N TYR A 582 -42.09 -28.00 -2.18
CA TYR A 582 -42.00 -28.45 -3.57
C TYR A 582 -43.40 -28.84 -4.06
N THR A 583 -43.97 -28.02 -4.94
CA THR A 583 -44.96 -28.52 -5.90
C THR A 583 -44.35 -28.27 -7.27
N ILE A 584 -43.96 -29.35 -7.96
CA ILE A 584 -43.52 -29.33 -9.35
C ILE A 584 -44.69 -28.93 -10.24
#